data_AF-A0A8T2WRE8-F1
#
_entry.id   AF-A0A8T2WRE8-F1
#
_cell.length_a   1.000
_cell.length_b   1.000
_cell.length_c   1.000
_cell.angle_alpha   90.00
_cell.angle_beta   90.00
_cell.angle_gamma   90.00
#
_symmetry.space_group_name_H-M   'P 1'
#
loop_
_entity.id
_entity.type
_entity.pdbx_description
1 polymer ?
#
loop_
_entity_poly.entity_id
_entity_poly.type
_entity_poly.pdbx_seq_one_letter_code
_entity_poly.pdbx_strand_id
1 'polypeptide(L)'
;DNNHGLVKQVVSSMYKRNIQRLTQTYLTLSLQDIAKIVQLSSPKEAEMHVLQMIQDGEIYATINQKDGMVRFLEDPEQYKNCEMIEHIDSSIQ
;
A
#
# COMPACT_ATOMS: atom_id res chain seq x y z
N ASP A 1 9.19 27.84 13.69
CA ASP A 1 9.17 26.75 12.70
C ASP A 1 7.78 26.52 12.13
N ASN A 2 7.69 26.45 10.79
CA ASN A 2 6.45 26.25 10.03
C ASN A 2 6.45 24.90 9.27
N ASN A 3 7.22 23.92 9.76
CA ASN A 3 7.48 22.63 9.11
C ASN A 3 6.56 21.48 9.60
N HIS A 4 5.58 21.77 10.45
CA HIS A 4 4.71 20.76 11.06
C HIS A 4 3.96 19.89 10.03
N GLY A 5 3.62 20.45 8.86
CA GLY A 5 3.02 19.71 7.75
C GLY A 5 3.94 18.61 7.20
N LEU A 6 5.24 18.90 7.07
CA LEU A 6 6.23 17.92 6.59
C LEU A 6 6.40 16.78 7.59
N VAL A 7 6.38 17.07 8.89
CA VAL A 7 6.44 16.02 9.93
C VAL A 7 5.25 15.07 9.80
N LYS A 8 4.03 15.59 9.58
CA LYS A 8 2.84 14.77 9.36
C LYS A 8 2.97 13.90 8.10
N GLN A 9 3.50 14.46 7.02
CA GLN A 9 3.76 13.71 5.78
C GLN A 9 4.77 12.58 5.99
N VAL A 10 5.86 12.83 6.73
CA VAL A 10 6.86 11.80 7.05
C VAL A 10 6.23 10.64 7.84
N VAL A 11 5.42 10.95 8.86
CA VAL A 11 4.73 9.92 9.64
C VAL A 11 3.79 9.09 8.76
N SER A 12 3.01 9.73 7.88
CA SER A 12 2.15 9.02 6.93
C SER A 12 2.96 8.13 5.97
N SER A 13 4.07 8.64 5.43
CA SER A 13 4.95 7.87 4.53
C SER A 13 5.60 6.66 5.23
N MET A 14 5.86 6.77 6.54
CA MET A 14 6.41 5.67 7.34
C MET A 14 5.42 4.50 7.41
N TYR A 15 4.14 4.78 7.68
CA TYR A 15 3.10 3.74 7.71
C TYR A 15 2.93 3.09 6.35
N LYS A 16 2.85 3.90 5.27
CA LYS A 16 2.76 3.42 3.89
C LYS A 16 3.92 2.48 3.54
N ARG A 17 5.15 2.89 3.84
CA ARG A 17 6.37 2.08 3.60
C ARG A 17 6.36 0.77 4.39
N ASN A 18 5.89 0.79 5.64
CA ASN A 18 5.82 -0.42 6.45
C ASN A 18 4.77 -1.40 5.92
N ILE A 19 3.61 -0.92 5.47
CA ILE A 19 2.60 -1.77 4.82
C ILE A 19 3.11 -2.34 3.50
N GLN A 20 3.80 -1.55 2.67
CA GLN A 20 4.45 -2.05 1.44
C GLN A 20 5.44 -3.19 1.70
N ARG A 21 6.16 -3.17 2.82
CA ARG A 21 7.06 -4.29 3.18
C ARG A 21 6.30 -5.57 3.49
N LEU A 22 5.09 -5.48 4.04
CA LEU A 22 4.26 -6.66 4.34
C LEU A 22 3.85 -7.39 3.06
N THR A 23 3.65 -6.67 1.95
CA THR A 23 3.31 -7.29 0.65
C THR A 23 4.42 -8.18 0.11
N GLN A 24 5.66 -7.95 0.54
CA GLN A 24 6.84 -8.72 0.10
C GLN A 24 7.04 -10.01 0.90
N THR A 25 6.43 -10.13 2.09
CA THR A 25 6.65 -11.27 3.00
C THR A 25 5.38 -12.08 3.27
N TYR A 26 4.21 -11.52 3.02
CA TYR A 26 2.93 -12.15 3.32
C TYR A 26 2.05 -12.20 2.07
N LEU A 27 1.43 -13.35 1.82
CA LEU A 27 0.33 -13.46 0.86
C LEU A 27 -0.99 -12.98 1.47
N THR A 28 -1.26 -13.36 2.71
CA THR A 28 -2.46 -12.96 3.46
C THR A 28 -2.07 -12.65 4.90
N LEU A 29 -2.61 -11.58 5.47
CA LEU A 29 -2.32 -11.13 6.84
C LEU A 29 -3.56 -10.52 7.48
N SER A 30 -3.74 -10.70 8.80
CA SER A 30 -4.88 -10.13 9.51
C SER A 30 -4.74 -8.60 9.69
N LEU A 31 -5.85 -7.88 9.69
CA LEU A 31 -5.88 -6.43 9.99
C LEU A 31 -5.32 -6.12 11.38
N GLN A 32 -5.47 -7.06 12.33
CA GLN A 32 -4.92 -6.94 13.67
C GLN A 32 -3.39 -7.04 13.68
N ASP A 33 -2.82 -7.98 12.93
CA ASP A 33 -1.37 -8.12 12.83
C ASP A 33 -0.75 -6.96 12.04
N ILE A 34 -1.43 -6.48 11.00
CA ILE A 34 -1.02 -5.26 10.28
C ILE A 34 -0.95 -4.09 11.26
N ALA A 35 -2.01 -3.86 12.05
CA ALA A 35 -2.01 -2.79 13.05
C ALA A 35 -0.86 -2.94 14.05
N LYS A 36 -0.60 -4.16 14.53
CA LYS A 36 0.47 -4.44 15.48
C LYS A 36 1.87 -4.20 14.90
N ILE A 37 2.14 -4.67 13.69
CA ILE A 37 3.46 -4.56 13.04
C ILE A 37 3.74 -3.12 12.61
N VAL A 38 2.72 -2.44 12.09
CA VAL A 38 2.81 -1.06 11.60
C VAL A 38 2.65 -0.03 12.73
N GLN A 39 2.32 -0.49 13.93
CA GLN A 39 2.12 0.33 15.14
C GLN A 39 0.97 1.33 15.00
N LEU A 40 -0.15 0.86 14.46
CA LEU A 40 -1.42 1.57 14.41
C LEU A 40 -2.26 1.22 15.64
N SER A 41 -3.17 2.11 15.99
CA SER A 41 -3.95 2.04 17.23
C SER A 41 -5.01 0.95 17.17
N SER A 42 -5.49 0.58 15.98
CA SER A 42 -6.56 -0.41 15.82
C SER A 42 -6.55 -1.11 14.45
N PRO A 43 -7.18 -2.30 14.35
CA PRO A 43 -7.41 -2.97 13.05
C PRO A 43 -8.20 -2.11 12.06
N LYS A 44 -9.11 -1.27 12.56
CA LYS A 44 -9.91 -0.34 11.74
C LYS A 44 -9.07 0.79 11.15
N GLU A 45 -8.08 1.26 11.89
CA GLU A 45 -7.10 2.23 11.38
C GLU A 45 -6.21 1.58 10.31
N ALA A 46 -5.76 0.35 10.53
CA ALA A 46 -5.04 -0.43 9.53
C ALA A 46 -5.87 -0.62 8.25
N GLU A 47 -7.15 -0.94 8.38
CA GLU A 47 -8.07 -1.07 7.25
C GLU A 47 -8.17 0.22 6.44
N MET A 48 -8.31 1.37 7.11
CA MET A 48 -8.38 2.68 6.45
C MET A 48 -7.10 2.96 5.65
N HIS A 49 -5.93 2.71 6.24
CA HIS A 49 -4.66 2.90 5.55
C HIS A 49 -4.50 1.97 4.35
N VAL A 50 -4.82 0.67 4.51
CA VAL A 50 -4.76 -0.30 3.41
C VAL A 50 -5.72 0.09 2.29
N LEU A 51 -6.95 0.48 2.61
CA LEU A 51 -7.93 0.91 1.62
C LEU A 51 -7.45 2.13 0.83
N GLN A 52 -6.89 3.13 1.52
CA GLN A 52 -6.34 4.32 0.86
C GLN A 52 -5.17 3.96 -0.05
N MET A 53 -4.25 3.10 0.41
CA MET A 53 -3.12 2.66 -0.42
C MET A 53 -3.54 1.87 -1.66
N ILE A 54 -4.64 1.10 -1.59
CA ILE A 54 -5.22 0.43 -2.77
C ILE A 54 -5.80 1.47 -3.74
N GLN A 55 -6.53 2.46 -3.23
CA GLN A 55 -7.11 3.53 -4.05
C GLN A 55 -6.05 4.40 -4.73
N ASP A 56 -4.97 4.70 -4.03
CA ASP A 56 -3.82 5.47 -4.52
C ASP A 56 -2.94 4.65 -5.49
N GLY A 57 -3.20 3.34 -5.67
CA GLY A 57 -2.38 2.45 -6.50
C GLY A 57 -1.01 2.11 -5.90
N GLU A 58 -0.82 2.33 -4.59
CA GLU A 58 0.46 2.10 -3.91
C GLU A 58 0.71 0.62 -3.56
N ILE A 59 -0.37 -0.16 -3.44
CA ILE A 59 -0.34 -1.62 -3.27
C ILE A 59 -1.52 -2.27 -4.00
N TYR A 60 -1.35 -3.54 -4.39
CA TYR A 60 -2.42 -4.37 -4.92
C TYR A 60 -2.87 -5.35 -3.84
N ALA A 61 -4.11 -5.20 -3.37
CA ALA A 61 -4.65 -6.04 -2.30
C ALA A 61 -6.18 -6.08 -2.31
N THR A 62 -6.74 -7.08 -1.62
CA THR A 62 -8.17 -7.20 -1.35
C THR A 62 -8.41 -7.36 0.14
N ILE A 63 -9.41 -6.66 0.67
CA ILE A 63 -9.81 -6.71 2.09
C ILE A 63 -11.05 -7.59 2.23
N ASN A 64 -10.97 -8.61 3.09
CA ASN A 64 -12.12 -9.38 3.54
C ASN A 64 -12.50 -8.91 4.94
N GLN A 65 -13.48 -8.00 5.02
CA GLN A 65 -13.95 -7.42 6.28
C GLN A 65 -14.61 -8.45 7.21
N LYS A 66 -15.23 -9.49 6.65
CA LYS A 66 -15.91 -10.52 7.43
C LYS A 66 -14.92 -11.34 8.27
N ASP A 67 -13.80 -11.71 7.64
CA ASP A 67 -12.76 -12.52 8.28
C ASP A 67 -11.63 -11.66 8.88
N GLY A 68 -11.64 -10.35 8.63
CA GLY A 68 -10.63 -9.41 9.13
C GLY A 68 -9.26 -9.58 8.48
N MET A 69 -9.22 -10.08 7.24
CA MET A 69 -7.98 -10.44 6.54
C MET A 69 -7.74 -9.56 5.31
N VAL A 70 -6.47 -9.29 5.02
CA VAL A 70 -6.00 -8.64 3.79
C VAL A 70 -5.22 -9.67 2.99
N ARG A 71 -5.57 -9.85 1.73
CA ARG A 71 -4.80 -10.65 0.76
C ARG A 71 -4.05 -9.71 -0.16
N PHE A 72 -2.73 -9.81 -0.18
CA PHE A 72 -1.86 -9.07 -1.07
C PHE A 72 -1.78 -9.77 -2.43
N LEU A 73 -1.70 -8.98 -3.48
CA LEU A 73 -1.67 -9.41 -4.88
C LEU A 73 -0.40 -8.91 -5.53
N GLU A 74 -0.02 -9.55 -6.63
CA GLU A 74 1.04 -9.05 -7.52
C GLU A 74 0.52 -7.87 -8.36
N ASP A 75 1.46 -7.11 -8.91
CA ASP A 75 1.15 -6.05 -9.87
C ASP A 75 0.39 -6.63 -11.07
N PRO A 76 -0.81 -6.11 -11.40
CA PRO A 76 -1.60 -6.56 -12.53
C PRO A 76 -1.01 -6.18 -13.90
N GLU A 77 0.01 -5.32 -13.96
CA GLU A 77 0.65 -4.93 -15.22
C GLU A 77 1.24 -6.13 -15.95
N GLN A 78 0.92 -6.25 -17.24
CA GLN A 78 1.33 -7.37 -18.08
C GLN A 78 2.33 -6.98 -19.17
N TYR A 79 2.67 -5.69 -19.29
CA TYR A 79 3.58 -5.13 -20.29
C TYR A 79 3.15 -5.41 -21.74
N LYS A 80 1.84 -5.44 -22.00
CA LYS A 80 1.26 -5.84 -23.30
C LYS A 80 0.42 -4.76 -23.98
N ASN A 81 0.30 -3.59 -23.36
CA ASN A 81 -0.53 -2.49 -23.90
C ASN A 81 0.33 -1.49 -24.71
N CYS A 82 -0.31 -0.75 -25.61
CA CYS A 82 0.36 0.28 -26.42
C CYS A 82 0.92 1.41 -25.54
N GLU A 83 0.25 1.72 -24.43
CA GLU A 83 0.67 2.73 -23.46
C GLU A 83 2.08 2.45 -22.91
N MET A 84 2.38 1.18 -22.58
CA MET A 84 3.71 0.79 -22.11
C MET A 84 4.77 0.93 -23.20
N ILE A 85 4.42 0.69 -24.47
CA ILE A 85 5.33 0.89 -25.60
C ILE A 85 5.70 2.38 -25.71
N GLU A 86 4.71 3.27 -25.66
CA GLU A 86 4.92 4.72 -25.69
C GLU A 86 5.76 5.20 -24.49
N HIS A 87 5.53 4.65 -23.30
CA HIS A 87 6.32 4.96 -22.11
C HIS A 87 7.79 4.54 -22.28
N ILE A 88 8.05 3.34 -22.83
CA ILE A 88 9.41 2.86 -23.10
C ILE A 88 10.10 3.75 -24.15
N ASP A 89 9.43 4.07 -25.25
CA ASP A 89 9.99 4.90 -26.32
C ASP A 89 10.37 6.29 -25.81
N SER A 90 9.55 6.90 -24.94
CA SER A 90 9.86 8.19 -24.32
C SER A 90 11.07 8.13 -23.37
N SER A 91 11.33 6.97 -22.76
CA SER A 91 12.42 6.79 -21.79
C SER A 91 13.79 6.53 -22.45
N ILE A 92 13.82 6.26 -23.77
CA ILE A 92 15.03 5.94 -24.54
C ILE A 92 15.61 7.19 -25.25
N GLN A 93 14.81 8.24 -25.45
CA GLN A 93 15.23 9.50 -26.07
C GLN A 93 16.02 10.41 -25.11
#